data_AF-A0A382IJV4-F1
#
_entry.id   AF-A0A382IJV4-F1
#
_cell.length_a   1.000
_cell.length_b   1.000
_cell.length_c   1.000
_cell.angle_alpha   90.00
_cell.angle_beta   90.00
_cell.angle_gamma   90.00
#
_symmetry.space_group_name_H-M   'P 1'
#
loop_
_entity.id
_entity.type
_entity.pdbx_description
1 polymer ?
#
loop_
_entity_poly.entity_id
_entity_poly.type
_entity_poly.pdbx_seq_one_letter_code
_entity_poly.pdbx_strand_id
1 'polypeptide(L)'
;MIPYGLYVLTAQSSDGQIAAATVNWVTQVSFEPPLIAVGVKVGSGPHKVIAEAGAFALNILGKDQQAAAYTFFKPVVPEGQT
;
A
#
# COMPACT_ATOMS: atom_id res chain seq x y z
N MET A 1 -12.64 16.79 -10.72
CA MET A 1 -11.96 15.59 -10.20
C MET A 1 -10.69 16.06 -9.48
N ILE A 2 -10.39 15.55 -8.29
CA ILE A 2 -9.23 15.98 -7.50
C ILE A 2 -8.05 15.04 -7.84
N PRO A 3 -6.87 15.57 -8.20
CA PRO A 3 -5.70 14.74 -8.47
C PRO A 3 -5.13 14.15 -7.18
N TYR A 4 -4.62 12.92 -7.26
CA TYR A 4 -3.94 12.24 -6.17
C TYR A 4 -2.63 11.64 -6.68
N GLY A 5 -1.66 11.49 -5.76
CA GLY A 5 -0.50 10.64 -6.02
C GLY A 5 -0.91 9.17 -6.12
N LEU A 6 -0.05 8.36 -6.74
CA LEU A 6 -0.15 6.90 -6.71
C LEU A 6 0.96 6.36 -5.82
N TYR A 7 0.58 5.40 -4.99
CA TYR A 7 1.46 4.76 -4.03
C TYR A 7 1.25 3.25 -4.09
N VAL A 8 2.29 2.48 -3.79
CA VAL A 8 2.16 1.05 -3.50
C VAL A 8 2.26 0.86 -2.00
N LEU A 9 1.16 0.45 -1.38
CA LEU A 9 1.15 0.00 0.00
C LEU A 9 1.61 -1.45 0.03
N THR A 10 2.58 -1.74 0.90
CA THR A 10 3.07 -3.10 1.15
C THR A 10 3.02 -3.43 2.64
N ALA A 11 2.66 -4.66 2.98
CA ALA A 11 2.70 -5.17 4.35
C ALA A 11 2.99 -6.67 4.34
N GLN A 12 3.53 -7.17 5.44
CA GLN A 12 3.71 -8.60 5.68
C GLN A 12 3.18 -8.92 7.08
N SER A 13 2.24 -9.85 7.18
CA SER A 13 1.72 -10.34 8.46
C SER A 13 2.74 -11.24 9.16
N SER A 14 2.51 -11.51 10.44
CA SER A 14 3.39 -12.34 11.26
C SER A 14 3.49 -13.81 10.81
N ASP A 15 2.49 -14.31 10.07
CA ASP A 15 2.47 -15.64 9.46
C ASP A 15 3.07 -15.67 8.03
N GLY A 16 3.58 -14.52 7.56
CA GLY A 16 4.29 -14.40 6.29
C GLY A 16 3.42 -14.06 5.08
N GLN A 17 2.11 -13.81 5.24
CA GLN A 17 1.27 -13.34 4.12
C GLN A 17 1.70 -11.94 3.70
N ILE A 18 1.88 -11.75 2.40
CA ILE A 18 2.31 -10.48 1.82
C ILE A 18 1.12 -9.83 1.13
N ALA A 19 0.91 -8.54 1.41
CA ALA A 19 0.00 -7.69 0.66
C ALA A 19 0.78 -6.61 -0.09
N ALA A 20 0.43 -6.39 -1.35
CA ALA A 20 0.84 -5.25 -2.14
C ALA A 20 -0.37 -4.70 -2.90
N ALA A 21 -0.64 -3.40 -2.79
CA ALA A 21 -1.77 -2.77 -3.46
C ALA A 21 -1.49 -1.32 -3.81
N THR A 22 -1.96 -0.90 -4.98
CA THR A 22 -1.96 0.52 -5.34
C THR A 22 -3.06 1.26 -4.57
N VAL A 23 -2.67 2.33 -3.89
CA VAL A 23 -3.56 3.24 -3.16
C VAL A 23 -3.31 4.68 -3.62
N ASN A 24 -4.34 5.51 -3.52
CA ASN A 24 -4.26 6.93 -3.87
C ASN A 24 -4.80 7.86 -2.78
N TRP A 25 -5.65 7.36 -1.87
CA TRP A 25 -6.17 8.15 -0.76
C TRP A 25 -5.17 8.17 0.40
N VAL A 26 -4.19 9.07 0.29
CA VAL A 26 -3.14 9.29 1.28
C VAL A 26 -3.10 10.78 1.62
N THR A 27 -3.01 11.11 2.90
CA THR A 27 -2.76 12.49 3.36
C THR A 27 -1.82 12.50 4.55
N GLN A 28 -0.95 13.51 4.62
CA GLN A 28 -0.27 13.84 5.87
C GLN A 28 -1.31 14.35 6.88
N VAL A 29 -1.19 13.93 8.14
CA VAL A 29 -2.10 14.33 9.24
C VAL A 29 -1.35 14.99 10.40
N SER A 30 -0.02 14.89 10.45
CA SER A 30 0.81 15.59 11.42
C SER A 30 2.22 15.85 10.87
N PHE A 31 2.83 16.94 11.31
CA PHE A 31 4.25 17.24 11.08
C PHE A 31 5.13 16.69 12.20
N GLU A 32 4.70 16.85 13.46
CA GLU A 32 5.43 16.40 14.65
C GLU A 32 4.45 15.77 15.66
N PRO A 33 4.50 14.45 15.90
CA PRO A 33 5.31 13.47 15.16
C PRO A 33 4.84 13.36 13.70
N PRO A 34 5.70 12.91 12.76
CA PRO A 34 5.31 12.77 11.36
C PRO A 34 4.29 11.64 11.20
N LEU A 35 3.07 11.97 10.77
CA LEU A 35 1.98 11.01 10.60
C LEU A 35 1.31 11.15 9.24
N ILE A 36 0.88 10.01 8.69
CA ILE A 36 0.04 9.90 7.50
C ILE A 36 -1.22 9.10 7.80
N ALA A 37 -2.28 9.36 7.04
CA ALA A 37 -3.47 8.53 6.97
C ALA A 37 -3.58 7.92 5.57
N VAL A 38 -3.93 6.64 5.49
CA VAL A 38 -4.13 5.90 4.24
C VAL A 38 -5.49 5.23 4.24
N GLY A 39 -6.23 5.45 3.16
CA GLY A 39 -7.50 4.79 2.89
C GLY A 39 -7.33 3.38 2.37
N VAL A 40 -7.86 2.38 3.10
CA VAL A 40 -7.86 0.99 2.65
C VAL A 40 -9.28 0.42 2.72
N LYS A 41 -9.72 -0.26 1.65
CA LYS A 41 -11.04 -0.87 1.58
C LYS A 41 -11.15 -2.02 2.60
N VAL A 42 -12.13 -1.91 3.50
CA VAL A 42 -12.46 -2.98 4.47
C VAL A 42 -12.76 -4.28 3.74
N GLY A 43 -12.23 -5.39 4.27
CA GLY A 43 -12.40 -6.73 3.71
C GLY A 43 -11.47 -7.07 2.54
N SER A 44 -10.67 -6.11 2.05
CA SER A 44 -9.61 -6.39 1.07
C SER A 44 -8.45 -7.18 1.69
N GLY A 45 -7.65 -7.84 0.84
CA GLY A 45 -6.43 -8.54 1.26
C GLY A 45 -5.48 -7.63 2.07
N PRO A 46 -5.09 -6.45 1.55
CA PRO A 46 -4.26 -5.50 2.29
C PRO A 46 -4.85 -5.07 3.64
N HIS A 47 -6.16 -4.83 3.71
CA HIS A 47 -6.80 -4.46 4.98
C HIS A 47 -6.59 -5.51 6.08
N LYS A 48 -6.69 -6.81 5.74
CA LYS A 48 -6.44 -7.90 6.70
C LYS A 48 -4.96 -7.97 7.09
N VAL A 49 -4.07 -8.00 6.11
CA VAL A 49 -2.63 -8.14 6.34
C VAL A 49 -2.06 -6.97 7.15
N ILE A 50 -2.46 -5.73 6.89
CA ILE A 50 -2.01 -4.56 7.66
C ILE A 50 -2.48 -4.65 9.12
N ALA A 51 -3.73 -5.09 9.34
CA ALA A 51 -4.29 -5.22 10.69
C ALA A 51 -3.55 -6.28 11.51
N GLU A 52 -3.15 -7.38 10.87
CA GLU A 52 -2.37 -8.47 11.51
C GLU A 52 -0.89 -8.09 11.69
N ALA A 53 -0.29 -7.38 10.73
CA ALA A 53 1.10 -6.95 10.77
C ALA A 53 1.37 -5.85 11.81
N GLY A 54 0.38 -4.97 12.05
CA GLY A 54 0.57 -3.76 12.87
C GLY A 54 1.48 -2.71 12.24
N ALA A 55 1.97 -2.94 11.01
CA ALA A 55 2.85 -2.05 10.27
C ALA A 55 2.63 -2.22 8.76
N PHE A 56 2.97 -1.16 8.01
CA PHE A 56 3.00 -1.17 6.55
C PHE A 56 4.06 -0.18 6.05
N ALA A 57 4.45 -0.31 4.79
CA ALA A 57 5.25 0.67 4.08
C ALA A 57 4.43 1.28 2.93
N LEU A 58 4.66 2.56 2.67
CA LEU A 58 4.06 3.28 1.56
C LEU A 58 5.16 3.71 0.58
N ASN A 59 5.14 3.16 -0.62
CA ASN A 59 6.12 3.42 -1.66
C ASN A 59 5.55 4.48 -2.62
N ILE A 60 6.22 5.63 -2.71
CA ILE A 60 5.83 6.72 -3.61
C ILE A 60 6.26 6.38 -5.03
N LEU A 61 5.34 6.43 -5.99
CA LEU A 61 5.66 6.17 -7.39
C LEU A 61 6.03 7.46 -8.13
N GLY A 62 7.11 7.37 -8.91
CA GLY A 62 7.51 8.37 -9.89
C GLY A 62 6.58 8.41 -11.11
N LYS A 63 6.68 9.48 -11.90
CA LYS A 63 5.86 9.68 -13.12
C LYS A 63 6.06 8.58 -14.17
N ASP A 64 7.23 7.97 -14.19
CA ASP A 64 7.66 6.90 -15.10
C ASP A 64 7.30 5.49 -14.59
N GLN A 65 6.79 5.36 -13.36
CA GLN A 65 6.48 4.06 -12.73
C GLN A 65 5.01 3.65 -12.86
N GLN A 66 4.33 4.13 -13.91
CA GLN A 66 2.92 3.84 -14.13
C GLN A 66 2.67 2.33 -14.33
N ALA A 67 3.58 1.61 -14.98
CA ALA A 67 3.49 0.16 -15.16
C ALA A 67 3.49 -0.58 -13.82
N ALA A 68 4.35 -0.17 -12.87
CA ALA A 68 4.38 -0.74 -11.53
C ALA A 68 3.07 -0.48 -10.78
N ALA A 69 2.48 0.72 -10.92
CA ALA A 69 1.15 0.99 -10.37
C ALA A 69 0.09 0.02 -10.91
N TYR A 70 0.08 -0.22 -12.23
CA TYR A 70 -0.92 -1.12 -12.83
C TYR A 70 -0.79 -2.56 -12.36
N THR A 71 0.43 -3.05 -12.11
CA THR A 71 0.66 -4.40 -11.58
C THR A 71 -0.10 -4.64 -10.28
N PHE A 72 -0.12 -3.65 -9.38
CA PHE A 72 -0.73 -3.78 -8.05
C PHE A 72 -2.19 -3.27 -7.96
N PHE A 73 -2.86 -2.98 -9.09
CA PHE A 73 -4.32 -2.79 -9.10
C PHE A 73 -5.10 -4.09 -9.00
N LYS A 74 -4.47 -5.22 -9.31
CA LYS A 74 -5.05 -6.56 -9.17
C LYS A 74 -4.32 -7.31 -8.05
N PRO A 75 -4.94 -8.35 -7.47
CA PRO A 75 -4.22 -9.25 -6.57
C PRO A 75 -2.99 -9.82 -7.27
N VAL A 76 -1.83 -9.71 -6.62
CA VAL A 76 -0.56 -10.26 -7.09
C VAL A 76 -0.15 -11.34 -6.09
N VAL A 77 0.27 -12.49 -6.61
CA VAL A 77 0.88 -13.54 -5.79
C VAL A 77 2.39 -13.32 -5.81
N PRO A 78 3.07 -13.30 -4.65
CA PRO A 78 4.52 -13.24 -4.60
C PRO A 78 5.15 -14.40 -5.39
N GLU A 79 6.05 -14.10 -6.33
CA GLU A 79 6.82 -15.11 -7.07
C GLU A 79 8.13 -15.42 -6.35
N GLY A 80 8.19 -16.55 -5.63
CA GLY A 80 9.41 -17.05 -5.02
C GLY A 80 10.07 -16.11 -4.00
N GLN A 81 11.05 -16.62 -3.26
CA GLN A 81 11.99 -15.81 -2.49
C GLN A 81 13.35 -16.03 -3.15
N THR A 82 13.75 -15.15 -4.06
CA THR A 82 15.15 -15.08 -4.52
C THR A 82 15.96 -14.23 -3.57
#